data_AF-A0A2S9GAK1-F1
#
_entry.id   AF-A0A2S9GAK1-F1
#
_cell.length_a   1.000
_cell.length_b   1.000
_cell.length_c   1.000
_cell.angle_alpha   90.00
_cell.angle_beta   90.00
_cell.angle_gamma   90.00
#
_symmetry.space_group_name_H-M   'P 1'
#
loop_
_entity.id
_entity.type
_entity.pdbx_description
1 polymer ?
#
loop_
_entity_poly.entity_id
_entity_poly.type
_entity_poly.pdbx_seq_one_letter_code
_entity_poly.pdbx_strand_id
1 'polypeptide(L)'
;HGQTEYNAGSRMQGQLDTDLSDLGREQAASAAEVLAKRQPLLIISSDLRRALDTAVSLGDRCGQPVSIDTRLRETHLGDWQGMTH
;
A
#
# COMPACT_ATOMS: atom_id res chain seq x y z
N HIS A 1 -2.56 -1.93 2.11
CA HIS A 1 -2.51 -0.97 0.99
C HIS A 1 -3.91 -0.84 0.39
N GLY A 2 -4.20 0.23 -0.35
CA GLY A 2 -5.43 0.33 -1.17
C GLY A 2 -5.47 -0.71 -2.29
N GLN A 3 -6.61 -0.85 -2.97
CA GLN A 3 -6.77 -1.81 -4.06
C GLN A 3 -5.76 -1.61 -5.21
N THR A 4 -5.33 -2.71 -5.84
CA THR A 4 -4.62 -2.73 -7.13
C THR A 4 -5.46 -3.45 -8.19
N GLU A 5 -5.12 -3.30 -9.47
CA GLU A 5 -5.76 -4.07 -10.56
C GLU A 5 -5.63 -5.60 -10.35
N TYR A 6 -4.55 -6.04 -9.70
CA TYR A 6 -4.35 -7.45 -9.38
C TYR A 6 -5.32 -7.92 -8.28
N ASN A 7 -5.64 -7.08 -7.28
CA ASN A 7 -6.68 -7.40 -6.32
C ASN A 7 -8.05 -7.51 -6.99
N ALA A 8 -8.39 -6.58 -7.90
CA ALA A 8 -9.66 -6.58 -8.62
C ALA A 8 -9.82 -7.81 -9.52
N GLY A 9 -8.72 -8.28 -10.13
CA GLY A 9 -8.68 -9.48 -10.97
C GLY A 9 -8.32 -10.78 -10.25
N SER A 10 -8.38 -10.84 -8.91
CA SER A 10 -8.03 -12.03 -8.10
C SER A 10 -6.67 -12.65 -8.44
N ARG A 11 -5.67 -11.81 -8.72
CA ARG A 11 -4.32 -12.20 -9.09
C ARG A 11 -3.37 -12.04 -7.91
N MET A 12 -2.63 -13.10 -7.62
CA MET A 12 -1.61 -13.11 -6.58
C MET A 12 -0.48 -12.14 -6.91
N GLN A 13 -0.16 -11.23 -6.00
CA GLN A 13 0.88 -10.21 -6.20
C GLN A 13 2.23 -10.65 -5.64
N GLY A 14 2.26 -11.12 -4.39
CA GLY A 14 3.50 -11.33 -3.66
C GLY A 14 4.35 -10.05 -3.65
N GLN A 15 5.61 -10.16 -4.06
CA GLN A 15 6.52 -9.02 -4.17
C GLN A 15 6.56 -8.38 -5.58
N LEU A 16 5.62 -8.71 -6.47
CA LEU A 16 5.43 -7.92 -7.69
C LEU A 16 5.06 -6.50 -7.31
N ASP A 17 5.75 -5.56 -7.92
CA ASP A 17 5.59 -4.14 -7.60
C ASP A 17 4.50 -3.51 -8.47
N THR A 18 3.25 -3.68 -8.04
CA THR A 18 2.05 -3.22 -8.75
C THR A 18 1.54 -1.89 -8.20
N ASP A 19 0.95 -1.09 -9.09
CA ASP A 19 0.35 0.20 -8.76
C ASP A 19 -1.04 0.07 -8.13
N LEU A 20 -1.46 1.09 -7.37
CA LEU A 20 -2.84 1.24 -6.94
C LEU A 20 -3.77 1.46 -8.14
N SER A 21 -4.96 0.89 -8.08
CA SER A 21 -6.06 1.27 -8.98
C SER A 21 -6.57 2.67 -8.62
N ASP A 22 -7.40 3.27 -9.47
CA ASP A 22 -8.05 4.55 -9.16
C ASP A 22 -8.86 4.46 -7.85
N LEU A 23 -9.61 3.37 -7.66
CA LEU A 23 -10.30 3.07 -6.41
C LEU A 23 -9.32 2.91 -5.23
N GLY A 24 -8.16 2.29 -5.46
CA GLY A 24 -7.12 2.16 -4.44
C GLY A 24 -6.57 3.49 -3.94
N ARG A 25 -6.44 4.49 -4.83
CA ARG A 25 -6.02 5.84 -4.47
C ARG A 25 -7.10 6.57 -3.66
N GLU A 26 -8.37 6.44 -4.04
CA GLU A 26 -9.49 6.99 -3.27
C GLU A 26 -9.59 6.36 -1.87
N GLN A 27 -9.41 5.04 -1.77
CA GLN A 27 -9.37 4.33 -0.49
C GLN A 27 -8.22 4.82 0.40
N ALA A 28 -7.03 5.01 -0.16
CA ALA A 28 -5.88 5.54 0.58
C ALA A 28 -6.16 6.95 1.12
N ALA A 29 -6.72 7.83 0.29
CA ALA A 29 -7.09 9.18 0.70
C ALA A 29 -8.15 9.16 1.84
N SER A 30 -9.22 8.37 1.69
CA SER A 30 -10.28 8.24 2.71
C SER A 30 -9.76 7.69 4.04
N ALA A 31 -8.93 6.64 3.99
CA ALA A 31 -8.29 6.10 5.19
C ALA A 31 -7.37 7.13 5.86
N ALA A 32 -6.61 7.90 5.07
CA ALA A 32 -5.74 8.95 5.59
C ALA A 32 -6.52 10.02 6.36
N GLU A 33 -7.70 10.44 5.91
CA GLU A 33 -8.53 11.43 6.61
C GLU A 33 -8.94 10.97 8.01
N VAL A 34 -9.24 9.68 8.16
CA VAL A 34 -9.65 9.09 9.44
C VAL A 34 -8.45 8.88 10.35
N LEU A 35 -7.36 8.32 9.82
CA LEU A 35 -6.17 7.97 10.59
C LEU A 35 -5.38 9.19 11.04
N ALA A 36 -5.34 10.27 10.25
CA ALA A 36 -4.65 11.51 10.62
C ALA A 36 -5.19 12.12 11.93
N LYS A 37 -6.48 11.93 12.24
CA LYS A 37 -7.10 12.37 13.50
C LYS A 37 -6.53 11.68 14.73
N ARG A 38 -5.85 10.54 14.56
CA ARG A 38 -5.20 9.78 15.63
C ARG A 38 -3.78 10.26 15.91
N GLN A 39 -3.26 11.23 15.16
CA GLN A 39 -1.93 11.81 15.33
C GLN A 39 -0.85 10.73 15.42
N PRO A 40 -0.66 9.92 14.36
CA PRO A 40 0.40 8.93 14.34
C PRO A 40 1.76 9.58 14.64
N LEU A 41 2.61 8.89 15.38
CA LEU A 41 3.96 9.37 15.70
C LEU A 41 4.95 9.04 14.58
N LEU A 42 4.75 7.90 13.92
CA LEU A 42 5.65 7.31 12.94
C LEU A 42 4.81 6.64 11.85
N ILE A 43 5.28 6.73 10.60
CA ILE A 43 4.71 6.00 9.46
C ILE A 43 5.84 5.21 8.82
N ILE A 44 5.69 3.88 8.80
CA ILE A 44 6.66 2.96 8.20
C ILE A 44 5.91 2.11 7.18
N SER A 45 6.47 1.97 5.98
CA SER A 45 5.86 1.22 4.88
C SER A 45 6.84 0.22 4.26
N SER A 46 6.28 -0.80 3.62
CA SER A 46 7.00 -1.58 2.61
C SER A 46 7.45 -0.67 1.47
N ASP A 47 8.50 -1.06 0.76
CA ASP A 47 8.97 -0.39 -0.44
C ASP A 47 8.14 -0.72 -1.70
N LEU A 48 7.20 -1.66 -1.63
CA LEU A 48 6.26 -1.93 -2.73
C LEU A 48 5.34 -0.71 -2.94
N ARG A 49 5.26 -0.21 -4.17
CA ARG A 49 4.55 1.04 -4.55
C ARG A 49 3.14 1.10 -4.01
N ARG A 50 2.33 0.04 -4.16
CA ARG A 50 0.98 -0.02 -3.57
C ARG A 50 0.93 0.31 -2.07
N ALA A 51 1.91 -0.16 -1.29
CA ALA A 51 2.00 0.12 0.13
C ALA A 51 2.56 1.52 0.38
N LEU A 52 3.63 1.89 -0.33
CA LEU A 52 4.25 3.21 -0.20
C LEU A 52 3.27 4.33 -0.54
N ASP A 53 2.57 4.28 -1.67
CA ASP A 53 1.60 5.30 -2.10
C ASP A 53 0.43 5.43 -1.11
N THR A 54 -0.02 4.30 -0.55
CA THR A 54 -1.04 4.32 0.51
C THR A 54 -0.51 5.04 1.76
N ALA A 55 0.73 4.75 2.16
CA ALA A 55 1.34 5.36 3.34
C ALA A 55 1.67 6.85 3.12
N VAL A 56 2.11 7.24 1.92
CA VAL A 56 2.36 8.64 1.53
C VAL A 56 1.08 9.45 1.63
N SER A 57 -0.07 8.91 1.23
CA SER A 57 -1.37 9.58 1.39
C SER A 57 -1.65 9.95 2.85
N LEU A 58 -1.26 9.10 3.81
CA LEU A 58 -1.35 9.41 5.25
C LEU A 58 -0.24 10.39 5.68
N GLY A 59 1.00 10.20 5.21
CA GLY A 59 2.14 11.05 5.51
C GLY A 59 1.89 12.51 5.13
N ASP A 60 1.40 12.75 3.92
CA ASP A 60 1.04 14.08 3.42
C ASP A 60 -0.03 14.73 4.29
N ARG A 61 -1.04 13.96 4.71
CA ARG A 61 -2.12 14.47 5.57
C ARG A 61 -1.66 14.76 7.00
N CYS A 62 -0.68 14.01 7.50
CA CYS A 62 -0.10 14.21 8.83
C CYS A 62 1.08 15.20 8.85
N GLY A 63 1.60 15.60 7.68
CA GLY A 63 2.86 16.33 7.60
C GLY A 63 4.06 15.52 8.11
N GLN A 64 4.02 14.19 7.95
CA GLN A 64 5.04 13.26 8.43
C GLN A 64 5.71 12.50 7.29
N PRO A 65 7.05 12.31 7.35
CA PRO A 65 7.73 11.47 6.38
C PRO A 65 7.36 10.00 6.56
N VAL A 66 7.36 9.25 5.45
CA VAL A 66 7.22 7.80 5.46
C VAL A 66 8.61 7.16 5.44
N SER A 67 8.93 6.36 6.44
CA SER A 67 10.12 5.52 6.43
C SER A 67 9.85 4.21 5.67
N ILE A 68 10.84 3.72 4.93
CA ILE A 68 10.73 2.49 4.16
C ILE A 68 11.44 1.34 4.89
N ASP A 69 10.83 0.17 4.93
CA ASP A 69 11.39 -1.06 5.49
C ASP A 69 11.00 -2.29 4.65
N THR A 70 11.98 -2.90 3.97
CA THR A 70 11.77 -4.07 3.10
C THR A 70 11.33 -5.31 3.87
N ARG A 71 11.48 -5.34 5.20
CA ARG A 71 10.97 -6.44 6.05
C ARG A 71 9.45 -6.45 6.15
N LEU A 72 8.79 -5.35 5.75
CA LEU A 72 7.33 -5.22 5.70
C LEU A 72 6.74 -5.64 4.35
N ARG A 73 7.56 -6.14 3.41
CA ARG A 73 7.07 -6.66 2.13
C ARG A 73 6.09 -7.81 2.34
N GLU A 74 5.15 -7.92 1.40
CA GLU A 74 4.28 -9.08 1.30
C GLU A 74 5.09 -10.38 1.14
N THR A 75 4.47 -11.49 1.52
CA THR A 75 4.97 -12.85 1.31
C THR A 75 5.45 -13.01 -0.13
N HIS A 76 6.68 -13.50 -0.32
CA HIS A 76 7.16 -13.84 -1.65
C HIS A 76 6.48 -15.12 -2.13
N LEU A 77 5.64 -15.03 -3.16
CA LEU A 77 4.83 -16.16 -3.63
C LEU A 77 5.52 -17.01 -4.72
N GLY A 78 6.76 -16.69 -5.09
CA GLY A 78 7.51 -17.48 -6.07
C GLY A 78 6.80 -17.53 -7.42
N ASP A 79 6.66 -18.73 -7.97
CA ASP A 79 6.04 -18.97 -9.28
C ASP A 79 4.55 -18.62 -9.33
N TRP A 80 3.91 -18.45 -8.17
CA TRP A 80 2.50 -18.08 -8.09
C TRP A 80 2.25 -16.59 -8.27
N GLN A 81 3.31 -15.76 -8.27
CA GLN A 81 3.18 -14.33 -8.53
C GLN A 81 2.65 -14.10 -9.95
N GLY A 82 1.53 -13.39 -10.04
CA GLY A 82 0.85 -13.13 -11.30
C GLY A 82 -0.17 -14.20 -11.69
N MET A 83 -0.36 -15.28 -10.93
CA MET A 83 -1.41 -16.27 -11.21
C MET A 83 -2.75 -15.88 -10.57
N THR A 84 -3.86 -16.28 -11.19
CA THR A 84 -5.20 -16.13 -10.62
C THR A 84 -5.49 -17.27 -9.65
N HIS A 85 -6.21 -16.98 -8.57
CA HIS A 85 -6.83 -17.99 -7.71
C HIS A 85 -8.20 -18.42 -8.27
#